data_AF-A0A7C3YU45-F1
#
_entry.id   AF-A0A7C3YU45-F1
#
_cell.length_a   1.000
_cell.length_b   1.000
_cell.length_c   1.000
_cell.angle_alpha   90.00
_cell.angle_beta   90.00
_cell.angle_gamma   90.00
#
_symmetry.space_group_name_H-M   'P 1'
#
loop_
_entity.id
_entity.type
_entity.pdbx_description
1 polymer ?
#
loop_
_entity_poly.entity_id
_entity_poly.type
_entity_poly.pdbx_seq_one_letter_code
_entity_poly.pdbx_strand_id
1 'polypeptide(L)'
;MVKENRELEIEKLKAEVEWLKKGLKERKKYGLVWEEKPEEVVEMCKEKLLVLKEIKDKEIITDKDKPVNLLIEGDNYHALSVLNYTHAGKIDVIYIDPPYNTGNKDFIFNDKYVDPEDSYRHSKWISFMEKRLKLAKNLLKDTGVIFISIDDNEVAQLKLLMDNPD
;
A
#
# COMPACT_ATOMS: atom_id res chain seq x y z
N MET A 1 -3.88 45.71 -7.07
CA MET A 1 -3.18 45.78 -5.76
C MET A 1 -3.26 44.50 -4.92
N VAL A 2 -4.39 44.09 -4.31
CA VAL A 2 -4.39 42.90 -3.42
C VAL A 2 -4.23 41.56 -4.17
N LYS A 3 -4.80 41.43 -5.38
CA LYS A 3 -4.62 40.23 -6.23
C LYS A 3 -3.19 40.07 -6.77
N GLU A 4 -2.61 41.16 -7.29
CA GLU A 4 -1.22 41.15 -7.79
C GLU A 4 -0.21 40.81 -6.70
N ASN A 5 -0.39 41.30 -5.47
CA ASN A 5 0.49 40.93 -4.34
C ASN A 5 0.40 39.44 -4.00
N ARG A 6 -0.78 38.83 -4.08
CA ARG A 6 -0.95 37.39 -3.87
C ARG A 6 -0.32 36.56 -4.99
N GLU A 7 -0.41 37.02 -6.24
CA GLU A 7 0.19 36.32 -7.38
C GLU A 7 1.73 36.33 -7.29
N LEU A 8 2.32 37.48 -6.94
CA LEU A 8 3.75 37.61 -6.66
C LEU A 8 4.21 36.73 -5.49
N GLU A 9 3.41 36.61 -4.44
CA GLU A 9 3.73 35.77 -3.28
C GLU A 9 3.64 34.28 -3.63
N ILE A 10 2.63 33.87 -4.41
CA ILE A 10 2.51 32.50 -4.93
C ILE A 10 3.71 32.14 -5.81
N GLU A 11 4.16 33.05 -6.66
CA GLU A 11 5.30 32.81 -7.57
C GLU A 11 6.61 32.65 -6.79
N LYS A 12 6.84 33.48 -5.77
CA LYS A 12 7.98 33.33 -4.84
C LYS A 12 7.95 31.99 -4.10
N LEU A 13 6.79 31.62 -3.54
CA LEU A 13 6.63 30.34 -2.83
C LEU A 13 6.85 29.15 -3.75
N LYS A 14 6.39 29.20 -5.01
CA LYS A 14 6.64 28.15 -6.00
C LYS A 14 8.15 28.00 -6.29
N ALA A 15 8.85 29.11 -6.51
CA ALA A 15 10.29 29.10 -6.75
C ALA A 15 11.07 28.55 -5.56
N GLU A 16 10.67 28.91 -4.33
CA GLU A 16 11.29 28.39 -3.10
C GLU A 16 11.04 26.89 -2.92
N VAL A 17 9.81 26.41 -3.15
CA VAL A 17 9.50 24.97 -3.17
C VAL A 17 10.34 24.24 -4.21
N GLU A 18 10.53 24.80 -5.40
CA GLU A 18 11.31 24.19 -6.46
C GLU A 18 12.81 24.12 -6.12
N TRP A 19 13.34 25.18 -5.49
CA TRP A 19 14.71 25.20 -4.97
C TRP A 19 14.92 24.17 -3.86
N LEU A 20 13.99 24.07 -2.90
CA LEU A 20 14.02 23.07 -1.83
C LEU A 20 13.94 21.64 -2.39
N LYS A 21 13.08 21.40 -3.39
CA LYS A 21 13.00 20.11 -4.10
C LYS A 21 14.31 19.74 -4.78
N LYS A 22 15.02 20.71 -5.38
CA LYS A 22 16.33 20.49 -6.00
C LYS A 22 17.39 20.11 -4.96
N GLY A 23 17.45 20.83 -3.83
CA GLY A 23 18.35 20.50 -2.72
C GLY A 23 18.06 19.15 -2.07
N LEU A 24 16.78 18.73 -2.02
CA LEU A 24 16.37 17.39 -1.59
C LEU A 24 16.81 16.30 -2.57
N LYS A 25 16.73 16.53 -3.89
CA LYS A 25 17.22 15.59 -4.93
C LYS A 25 18.73 15.38 -4.89
N GLU A 26 19.50 16.40 -4.51
CA GLU A 26 20.96 16.33 -4.42
C GLU A 26 21.44 15.54 -3.19
N ARG A 27 20.62 15.42 -2.14
CA ARG A 27 20.87 14.49 -1.03
C ARG A 27 20.54 13.08 -1.49
N LYS A 28 21.56 12.30 -1.89
CA LYS A 28 21.43 10.85 -2.04
C LYS A 28 21.03 10.25 -0.69
N LYS A 29 19.73 10.05 -0.48
CA LYS A 29 19.23 9.29 0.67
C LYS A 29 19.59 7.82 0.43
N TYR A 30 20.18 7.17 1.43
CA TYR A 30 20.28 5.72 1.45
C TYR A 30 18.85 5.16 1.46
N GLY A 31 18.53 4.27 0.53
CA GLY A 31 17.19 3.73 0.39
C GLY A 31 17.05 2.80 -0.80
N LEU A 32 15.89 2.15 -0.84
CA LEU A 32 15.47 1.29 -1.93
C LEU A 32 14.94 2.17 -3.07
N VAL A 33 15.37 1.89 -4.31
CA VAL A 33 14.84 2.52 -5.52
C VAL A 33 14.33 1.40 -6.41
N TRP A 34 13.08 1.52 -6.86
CA TRP A 34 12.44 0.55 -7.74
C TRP A 34 11.63 1.26 -8.82
N GLU A 35 11.30 0.53 -9.88
CA GLU A 35 10.40 1.04 -10.90
C GLU A 35 8.95 0.83 -10.44
N GLU A 36 8.19 1.92 -10.32
CA GLU A 36 6.76 1.82 -10.06
C GLU A 36 6.05 1.17 -11.23
N LYS A 37 5.17 0.21 -10.92
CA LYS A 37 4.32 -0.44 -11.91
C LYS A 37 2.86 -0.15 -11.57
N PRO A 38 2.07 0.38 -12.52
CA PRO A 38 0.66 0.64 -12.30
C PRO A 38 -0.10 -0.68 -12.12
N GLU A 39 -1.05 -0.67 -11.20
CA GLU A 39 -1.98 -1.76 -10.96
C GLU A 39 -3.38 -1.28 -11.31
N GLU A 40 -4.11 -2.05 -12.11
CA GLU A 40 -5.45 -1.66 -12.59
C GLU A 40 -6.40 -1.40 -11.43
N VAL A 41 -6.32 -2.25 -10.39
CA VAL A 41 -7.09 -2.12 -9.15
C VAL A 41 -6.84 -0.78 -8.44
N VAL A 42 -5.59 -0.31 -8.43
CA VAL A 42 -5.18 0.93 -7.76
C VAL A 42 -5.69 2.15 -8.52
N GLU A 43 -5.58 2.13 -9.85
CA GLU A 43 -6.09 3.21 -10.69
C GLU A 43 -7.61 3.33 -10.59
N MET A 44 -8.32 2.20 -10.57
CA MET A 44 -9.77 2.18 -10.38
C MET A 44 -10.20 2.83 -9.05
N CYS A 45 -9.44 2.64 -7.97
CA CYS A 45 -9.74 3.22 -6.66
C CYS A 45 -9.63 4.75 -6.62
N LYS A 46 -8.90 5.36 -7.57
CA LYS A 46 -8.77 6.82 -7.62
C LYS A 46 -10.03 7.50 -8.13
N GLU A 47 -10.79 6.80 -8.97
CA GLU A 47 -11.97 7.35 -9.65
C GLU A 47 -13.29 6.84 -9.07
N LYS A 48 -13.28 5.64 -8.47
CA LYS A 48 -14.51 4.95 -8.03
C LYS A 48 -14.53 4.76 -6.51
N LEU A 49 -15.67 5.07 -5.91
CA LEU A 49 -15.95 4.74 -4.51
C LEU A 49 -16.28 3.25 -4.41
N LEU A 50 -15.47 2.54 -3.62
CA LEU A 50 -15.66 1.13 -3.32
C LEU A 50 -16.66 0.95 -2.18
N VAL A 51 -17.53 -0.04 -2.31
CA VAL A 51 -18.50 -0.41 -1.26
C VAL A 51 -18.47 -1.91 -1.04
N LEU A 52 -18.54 -2.33 0.22
CA LEU A 52 -18.72 -3.74 0.57
C LEU A 52 -20.18 -4.12 0.40
N LYS A 53 -20.43 -5.27 -0.21
CA LYS A 53 -21.75 -5.87 -0.32
C LYS A 53 -21.82 -7.09 0.59
N GLU A 54 -22.71 -7.05 1.56
CA GLU A 54 -23.00 -8.19 2.42
C GLU A 54 -23.65 -9.34 1.62
N ILE A 55 -23.20 -10.57 1.86
CA ILE A 55 -23.75 -11.79 1.27
C ILE A 55 -24.37 -12.62 2.40
N LYS A 56 -25.65 -12.35 2.68
CA LYS A 56 -26.39 -12.99 3.79
C LYS A 56 -26.44 -14.52 3.68
N ASP A 57 -26.47 -15.04 2.46
CA ASP A 57 -26.51 -16.49 2.22
C ASP A 57 -25.22 -17.22 2.65
N LYS A 58 -24.10 -16.49 2.82
CA LYS A 58 -22.82 -17.03 3.32
C LYS A 58 -22.60 -16.74 4.81
N GLU A 59 -23.57 -16.13 5.51
CA GLU A 59 -23.44 -15.82 6.92
C GLU A 59 -23.45 -17.11 7.77
N ILE A 60 -22.47 -17.24 8.66
CA ILE A 60 -22.34 -18.37 9.58
C ILE A 60 -22.65 -17.89 10.99
N ILE A 61 -23.88 -18.15 11.45
CA ILE A 61 -24.33 -17.79 12.80
C ILE A 61 -24.12 -19.00 13.71
N THR A 62 -23.28 -18.84 14.72
CA THR A 62 -23.04 -19.87 15.74
C THR A 62 -23.61 -19.45 17.09
N ASP A 63 -23.12 -18.33 17.64
CA ASP A 63 -23.53 -17.76 18.93
C ASP A 63 -23.77 -16.26 18.78
N LYS A 64 -24.95 -15.79 19.18
CA LYS A 64 -25.38 -14.39 19.02
C LYS A 64 -24.73 -13.45 20.03
N ASP A 65 -24.19 -13.99 21.11
CA ASP A 65 -23.57 -13.19 22.19
C ASP A 65 -22.06 -13.01 21.97
N LYS A 66 -21.49 -13.66 20.93
CA LYS A 66 -20.08 -13.55 20.57
C LYS A 66 -19.80 -12.43 19.57
N PRO A 67 -18.56 -11.92 19.51
CA PRO A 67 -18.15 -10.97 18.49
C PRO A 67 -18.32 -11.51 17.06
N VAL A 68 -18.67 -10.60 16.15
CA VAL A 68 -18.77 -10.90 14.72
C VAL A 68 -17.39 -10.83 14.09
N ASN A 69 -17.03 -11.87 13.32
CA ASN A 69 -15.84 -11.89 12.48
C ASN A 69 -16.22 -11.57 11.03
N LEU A 70 -15.38 -10.81 10.34
CA LEU A 70 -15.62 -10.40 8.95
C LEU A 70 -14.72 -11.21 8.01
N LEU A 71 -15.31 -11.74 6.95
CA LEU A 71 -14.59 -12.31 5.80
C LEU A 71 -14.93 -11.47 4.56
N ILE A 72 -13.90 -10.89 3.94
CA ILE A 72 -14.04 -10.05 2.74
C ILE A 72 -13.45 -10.81 1.55
N GLU A 73 -14.26 -11.01 0.51
CA GLU A 73 -13.86 -11.66 -0.74
C GLU A 73 -13.59 -10.58 -1.81
N GLY A 74 -12.36 -10.52 -2.34
CA GLY A 74 -11.94 -9.56 -3.36
C GLY A 74 -10.43 -9.32 -3.36
N ASP A 75 -9.97 -8.38 -4.19
CA ASP A 75 -8.57 -7.92 -4.13
C ASP A 75 -8.31 -7.26 -2.78
N ASN A 76 -7.20 -7.63 -2.14
CA ASN A 76 -6.83 -7.11 -0.83
C ASN A 76 -6.58 -5.59 -0.85
N TYR A 77 -6.15 -4.99 -1.96
CA TYR A 77 -6.03 -3.55 -2.09
C TYR A 77 -7.40 -2.85 -1.97
N HIS A 78 -8.44 -3.41 -2.61
CA HIS A 78 -9.82 -2.92 -2.46
C HIS A 78 -10.32 -3.07 -1.02
N ALA A 79 -10.13 -4.24 -0.41
CA ALA A 79 -10.57 -4.50 0.95
C ALA A 79 -9.91 -3.55 1.95
N LEU A 80 -8.59 -3.39 1.87
CA LEU A 80 -7.82 -2.47 2.72
C LEU A 80 -8.25 -1.01 2.50
N SER A 81 -8.50 -0.60 1.25
CA SER A 81 -8.98 0.75 0.94
C SER A 81 -10.33 1.04 1.58
N VAL A 82 -11.27 0.09 1.54
CA VAL A 82 -12.58 0.27 2.19
C VAL A 82 -12.46 0.27 3.72
N LEU A 83 -11.65 -0.63 4.27
CA LEU A 83 -11.40 -0.69 5.71
C LEU A 83 -10.77 0.60 6.23
N ASN A 84 -9.99 1.31 5.43
CA ASN A 84 -9.40 2.59 5.83
C ASN A 84 -10.47 3.66 6.16
N TYR A 85 -11.64 3.63 5.54
CA TYR A 85 -12.73 4.57 5.88
C TYR A 85 -13.38 4.27 7.23
N THR A 86 -13.31 3.02 7.71
CA THR A 86 -14.12 2.55 8.84
C THR A 86 -13.29 2.12 10.05
N HIS A 87 -12.04 1.68 9.82
CA HIS A 87 -11.17 1.00 10.80
C HIS A 87 -9.76 1.60 10.88
N ALA A 88 -9.52 2.79 10.32
CA ALA A 88 -8.26 3.51 10.50
C ALA A 88 -7.92 3.67 11.99
N GLY A 89 -6.68 3.30 12.37
CA GLY A 89 -6.21 3.35 13.75
C GLY A 89 -6.92 2.41 14.73
N LYS A 90 -7.60 1.35 14.26
CA LYS A 90 -8.38 0.44 15.12
C LYS A 90 -7.83 -0.97 15.23
N ILE A 91 -6.86 -1.35 14.40
CA ILE A 91 -6.32 -2.71 14.35
C ILE A 91 -5.11 -2.83 15.29
N ASP A 92 -5.15 -3.83 16.17
CA ASP A 92 -4.06 -4.13 17.11
C ASP A 92 -2.93 -4.94 16.45
N VAL A 93 -3.29 -5.93 15.64
CA VAL A 93 -2.34 -6.87 15.03
C VAL A 93 -2.74 -7.14 13.59
N ILE A 94 -1.76 -7.09 12.69
CA ILE A 94 -1.89 -7.58 11.31
C ILE A 94 -0.90 -8.73 11.13
N TYR A 95 -1.36 -9.84 10.56
CA TYR A 95 -0.50 -10.93 10.11
C TYR A 95 -0.77 -11.18 8.62
N ILE A 96 0.29 -11.24 7.82
CA ILE A 96 0.20 -11.56 6.39
C ILE A 96 1.27 -12.57 5.97
N ASP A 97 0.92 -13.37 4.98
CA ASP A 97 1.79 -14.34 4.30
C ASP A 97 1.78 -14.04 2.80
N PRO A 98 2.48 -12.98 2.36
CA PRO A 98 2.50 -12.54 0.96
C PRO A 98 3.17 -13.60 0.05
N PRO A 99 3.02 -13.52 -1.28
CA PRO A 99 3.79 -14.36 -2.19
C PRO A 99 5.29 -14.10 -2.04
N TYR A 100 6.11 -15.15 -2.00
CA TYR A 100 7.55 -15.04 -1.71
C TYR A 100 8.41 -14.69 -2.93
N ASN A 101 7.81 -14.69 -4.13
CA ASN A 101 8.50 -14.43 -5.39
C ASN A 101 9.65 -15.43 -5.65
N THR A 102 9.37 -16.71 -5.41
CA THR A 102 10.31 -17.83 -5.64
C THR A 102 10.52 -18.14 -7.11
N GLY A 103 9.66 -17.60 -8.00
CA GLY A 103 9.64 -17.93 -9.43
C GLY A 103 8.79 -19.17 -9.76
N ASN A 104 8.28 -19.89 -8.75
CA ASN A 104 7.41 -21.04 -8.96
C ASN A 104 5.93 -20.67 -9.16
N LYS A 105 5.67 -19.60 -9.94
CA LYS A 105 4.30 -19.07 -10.18
C LYS A 105 3.53 -18.76 -8.90
N ASP A 106 4.21 -18.33 -7.85
CA ASP A 106 3.63 -17.92 -6.57
C ASP A 106 3.17 -16.46 -6.58
N PHE A 107 3.78 -15.62 -7.43
CA PHE A 107 3.43 -14.21 -7.55
C PHE A 107 2.62 -13.90 -8.82
N ILE A 108 1.42 -13.35 -8.63
CA ILE A 108 0.53 -12.84 -9.68
C ILE A 108 0.47 -11.31 -9.56
N PHE A 109 0.70 -10.62 -10.67
CA PHE A 109 0.62 -9.17 -10.79
C PHE A 109 -0.22 -8.81 -12.01
N ASN A 110 -1.29 -8.00 -11.83
CA ASN A 110 -2.29 -7.69 -12.87
C ASN A 110 -2.78 -8.96 -13.61
N ASP A 111 -3.25 -9.95 -12.84
CA ASP A 111 -3.79 -11.23 -13.32
C ASP A 111 -2.83 -12.09 -14.17
N LYS A 112 -1.52 -11.77 -14.14
CA LYS A 112 -0.48 -12.51 -14.84
C LYS A 112 0.58 -12.98 -13.87
N TYR A 113 1.00 -14.23 -14.02
CA TYR A 113 2.18 -14.74 -13.32
C TYR A 113 3.39 -13.93 -13.72
N VAL A 114 4.19 -13.55 -12.74
CA VAL A 114 5.48 -12.92 -12.98
C VAL A 114 6.47 -14.00 -13.41
N ASP A 115 7.10 -13.79 -14.55
CA ASP A 115 8.11 -14.70 -15.09
C ASP A 115 9.37 -14.66 -14.21
N PRO A 116 9.96 -15.82 -13.83
CA PRO A 116 11.26 -15.87 -13.15
C PRO A 116 12.35 -15.05 -13.84
N GLU A 117 12.34 -15.00 -15.16
CA GLU A 117 13.34 -14.31 -15.99
C GLU A 117 13.02 -12.82 -16.19
N ASP A 118 11.94 -12.31 -15.57
CA ASP A 118 11.61 -10.89 -15.62
C ASP A 118 12.60 -10.08 -14.78
N SER A 119 13.43 -9.27 -15.45
CA SER A 119 14.40 -8.37 -14.81
C SER A 119 13.75 -7.38 -13.82
N TYR A 120 12.44 -7.16 -13.92
CA TYR A 120 11.67 -6.26 -13.05
C TYR A 120 10.83 -6.99 -12.01
N ARG A 121 11.01 -8.31 -11.79
CA ARG A 121 10.22 -9.09 -10.83
C ARG A 121 10.21 -8.50 -9.42
N HIS A 122 11.38 -8.09 -8.92
CA HIS A 122 11.54 -7.50 -7.60
C HIS A 122 10.87 -6.12 -7.53
N SER A 123 11.05 -5.28 -8.56
CA SER A 123 10.37 -3.98 -8.65
C SER A 123 8.84 -4.13 -8.67
N LYS A 124 8.31 -5.14 -9.37
CA LYS A 124 6.87 -5.47 -9.37
C LYS A 124 6.41 -5.88 -7.98
N TRP A 125 7.17 -6.74 -7.30
CA TRP A 125 6.85 -7.21 -5.95
C TRP A 125 6.86 -6.05 -4.94
N ILE A 126 7.91 -5.23 -4.94
CA ILE A 126 8.00 -4.04 -4.09
C ILE A 126 6.84 -3.07 -4.39
N SER A 127 6.58 -2.78 -5.67
CA SER A 127 5.47 -1.92 -6.09
C SER A 127 4.11 -2.46 -5.63
N PHE A 128 3.92 -3.79 -5.62
CA PHE A 128 2.70 -4.44 -5.14
C PHE A 128 2.56 -4.37 -3.61
N MET A 129 3.63 -4.67 -2.89
CA MET A 129 3.65 -4.71 -1.42
C MET A 129 3.56 -3.33 -0.80
N GLU A 130 4.28 -2.35 -1.35
CA GLU A 130 4.32 -0.97 -0.84
C GLU A 130 2.93 -0.35 -0.73
N LYS A 131 2.13 -0.48 -1.79
CA LYS A 131 0.76 0.05 -1.83
C LYS A 131 -0.14 -0.57 -0.76
N ARG A 132 -0.01 -1.87 -0.52
CA ARG A 132 -0.82 -2.60 0.47
C ARG A 132 -0.35 -2.32 1.89
N LEU A 133 0.96 -2.27 2.12
CA LEU A 133 1.55 -1.99 3.42
C LEU A 133 1.24 -0.56 3.88
N LYS A 134 1.19 0.42 2.95
CA LYS A 134 0.73 1.77 3.26
C LYS A 134 -0.71 1.80 3.75
N LEU A 135 -1.61 1.09 3.08
CA LEU A 135 -3.00 0.97 3.54
C LEU A 135 -3.11 0.23 4.88
N ALA A 136 -2.33 -0.83 5.08
CA ALA A 136 -2.29 -1.59 6.33
C ALA A 136 -1.78 -0.76 7.51
N LYS A 137 -0.74 0.07 7.30
CA LYS A 137 -0.18 0.97 8.31
C LYS A 137 -1.24 1.91 8.87
N ASN A 138 -2.09 2.48 8.00
CA ASN A 138 -3.15 3.39 8.41
C ASN A 138 -4.26 2.71 9.24
N LEU A 139 -4.42 1.39 9.12
CA LEU A 139 -5.37 0.61 9.92
C LEU A 139 -4.86 0.32 11.33
N LEU A 140 -3.53 0.22 11.50
CA LEU A 140 -2.91 -0.08 12.78
C LEU A 140 -3.09 1.08 13.77
N LYS A 141 -3.35 0.72 15.03
CA LYS A 141 -3.15 1.64 16.16
C LYS A 141 -1.69 2.07 16.25
N ASP A 142 -1.42 3.15 16.97
CA ASP A 142 -0.05 3.60 17.27
C ASP A 142 0.77 2.55 18.05
N THR A 143 0.09 1.67 18.78
CA THR A 143 0.68 0.53 19.51
C THR A 143 0.57 -0.79 18.75
N GLY A 144 -0.02 -0.76 17.57
CA GLY A 144 -0.27 -1.94 16.75
C GLY A 144 1.00 -2.50 16.13
N VAL A 145 0.98 -3.79 15.84
CA VAL A 145 2.11 -4.51 15.26
C VAL A 145 1.71 -5.25 13.99
N ILE A 146 2.64 -5.36 13.05
CA ILE A 146 2.49 -6.16 11.84
C ILE A 146 3.55 -7.25 11.78
N PHE A 147 3.10 -8.47 11.49
CA PHE A 147 3.93 -9.63 11.23
C PHE A 147 3.78 -10.02 9.77
N ILE A 148 4.91 -10.24 9.10
CA ILE A 148 4.96 -10.59 7.68
C ILE A 148 5.86 -11.82 7.56
N SER A 149 5.29 -12.92 7.09
CA SER A 149 6.08 -14.10 6.75
C SER A 149 6.78 -13.87 5.42
N ILE A 150 8.05 -14.25 5.33
CA ILE A 150 8.87 -14.09 4.12
C ILE A 150 10.02 -15.10 4.12
N ASP A 151 10.46 -15.51 2.94
CA ASP A 151 11.69 -16.29 2.74
C ASP A 151 12.89 -15.38 2.37
N ASP A 152 13.96 -16.00 1.90
CA ASP A 152 15.21 -15.33 1.53
C ASP A 152 15.16 -14.51 0.23
N ASN A 153 14.14 -14.67 -0.62
CA ASN A 153 14.06 -14.00 -1.93
C ASN A 153 13.80 -12.49 -1.81
N GLU A 154 12.96 -12.08 -0.86
CA GLU A 154 12.51 -10.68 -0.72
C GLU A 154 12.72 -10.10 0.68
N VAL A 155 13.30 -10.85 1.63
CA VAL A 155 13.49 -10.36 3.02
C VAL A 155 14.27 -9.04 3.09
N ALA A 156 15.31 -8.87 2.27
CA ALA A 156 16.13 -7.65 2.29
C ALA A 156 15.35 -6.44 1.75
N GLN A 157 14.62 -6.64 0.65
CA GLN A 157 13.79 -5.66 -0.02
C GLN A 157 12.64 -5.24 0.89
N LEU A 158 11.95 -6.21 1.50
CA LEU A 158 10.89 -5.99 2.47
C LEU A 158 11.41 -5.21 3.68
N LYS A 159 12.58 -5.58 4.22
CA LYS A 159 13.15 -4.86 5.37
C LYS A 159 13.40 -3.39 5.04
N LEU A 160 14.02 -3.10 3.90
CA LEU A 160 14.27 -1.72 3.46
C LEU A 160 12.98 -0.95 3.17
N LEU A 161 11.96 -1.63 2.62
CA LEU A 161 10.63 -1.06 2.40
C LEU A 161 9.94 -0.69 3.73
N MET A 162 10.05 -1.55 4.74
CA MET A 162 9.45 -1.34 6.07
C MET A 162 10.21 -0.30 6.92
N ASP A 163 11.51 -0.10 6.68
CA ASP A 163 12.34 0.88 7.40
C ASP A 163 12.05 2.33 7.01
N ASN A 164 11.60 2.56 5.78
CA ASN A 164 11.20 3.87 5.28
C ASN A 164 9.71 3.89 4.92
N PRO A 165 8.81 3.86 5.91
CA PRO A 165 7.38 3.96 5.68
C PRO A 165 7.02 5.43 5.47
N ASP A 166 7.50 6.04 4.39
CA ASP A 166 7.16 7.41 3.96
C ASP A 166 5.63 7.59 3.88
#